data_AF-A0AAV9IRJ9-F1
#
_entry.id   AF-A0AAV9IRJ9-F1
#
_cell.length_a   1.000
_cell.length_b   1.000
_cell.length_c   1.000
_cell.angle_alpha   90.00
_cell.angle_beta   90.00
_cell.angle_gamma   90.00
#
_symmetry.space_group_name_H-M   'P 1'
#
loop_
_entity.id
_entity.type
_entity.pdbx_description
1 polymer ?
#
loop_
_entity_poly.entity_id
_entity_poly.type
_entity_poly.pdbx_seq_one_letter_code
_entity_poly.pdbx_strand_id
1 'polypeptide(L)'
;MAEFHDQSGREWLLEFDSYGNTYYRPARSFSGSFCAHNYLRNTVDYLSNMMLAPNETMTIIAGPHPRFKSIRREFTFQLEPCRFAQRIMAARESVARELRTDLALIPAENNEILSERLDEQAGHKHVAQRVLDHDENTSDASPLRYQNYQLMKALLTRRAVERFLGRLRFEGRHIEYDWLKLWPDWDTQVQNGDDLVKALLRLGSVTCIGRECVIEGNDRRVVRDGVGLHSEARHEFWPRDFVDELLLLRARIANEWMAHLTPEAIKEEHLQIMRAHLKRTTPDT
;
A
#
# COMPACT_ATOMS: atom_id res chain seq x y z
N MET A 1 -21.43 -4.35 8.20
CA MET A 1 -21.32 -3.12 7.38
C MET A 1 -20.81 -1.99 8.26
N ALA A 2 -19.56 -1.57 8.07
CA ALA A 2 -18.89 -0.53 8.86
C ALA A 2 -18.67 0.77 8.05
N GLU A 3 -19.34 0.94 6.91
CA GLU A 3 -19.09 2.07 6.02
C GLU A 3 -19.63 3.39 6.58
N PHE A 4 -18.80 4.42 6.49
CA PHE A 4 -19.15 5.80 6.81
C PHE A 4 -19.87 6.40 5.60
N HIS A 5 -21.17 6.19 5.49
CA HIS A 5 -21.98 6.79 4.43
C HIS A 5 -22.26 8.28 4.66
N ASP A 6 -21.88 8.84 5.81
CA ASP A 6 -22.02 10.26 6.07
C ASP A 6 -20.77 11.02 5.62
N GLN A 7 -20.96 11.88 4.61
CA GLN A 7 -19.89 12.76 4.10
C GLN A 7 -19.23 13.58 5.22
N SER A 8 -20.02 13.93 6.23
CA SER A 8 -19.64 14.74 7.38
C SER A 8 -18.70 14.03 8.34
N GLY A 9 -19.00 12.78 8.71
CA GLY A 9 -18.08 11.94 9.48
C GLY A 9 -16.79 11.66 8.71
N ARG A 10 -16.86 11.51 7.38
CA ARG A 10 -15.67 11.39 6.53
C ARG A 10 -14.82 12.66 6.53
N GLU A 11 -15.43 13.83 6.36
CA GLU A 11 -14.73 15.13 6.42
C GLU A 11 -14.09 15.33 7.79
N TRP A 12 -14.84 15.08 8.88
CA TRP A 12 -14.31 15.15 10.24
C TRP A 12 -13.14 14.18 10.47
N LEU A 13 -13.21 12.94 9.98
CA LEU A 13 -12.10 11.98 10.09
C LEU A 13 -10.82 12.43 9.36
N LEU A 14 -10.97 13.04 8.19
CA LEU A 14 -9.85 13.60 7.42
C LEU A 14 -9.27 14.87 8.07
N GLU A 15 -10.09 15.63 8.78
CA GLU A 15 -9.70 16.84 9.49
C GLU A 15 -9.28 16.57 10.95
N PHE A 16 -9.54 15.38 11.50
CA PHE A 16 -9.22 15.06 12.90
C PHE A 16 -7.73 15.26 13.23
N ASP A 17 -6.84 15.13 12.26
CA ASP A 17 -5.42 15.42 12.46
C ASP A 17 -5.13 16.90 12.74
N SER A 18 -5.88 17.82 12.13
CA SER A 18 -5.80 19.25 12.45
C SER A 18 -6.47 19.53 13.80
N TYR A 19 -7.50 18.77 14.15
CA TYR A 19 -8.18 18.82 15.43
C TYR A 19 -7.27 18.42 16.61
N GLY A 20 -6.52 17.33 16.51
CA GLY A 20 -5.58 16.87 17.54
C GLY A 20 -4.44 17.85 17.83
N ASN A 21 -4.00 18.62 16.83
CA ASN A 21 -3.05 19.72 17.00
C ASN A 21 -3.64 20.91 17.77
N THR A 22 -4.97 21.06 17.81
CA THR A 22 -5.64 22.21 18.43
C THR A 22 -5.86 22.00 19.94
N TYR A 23 -6.04 20.75 20.38
CA TYR A 23 -6.35 20.42 21.78
C TYR A 23 -5.15 19.93 22.62
N TYR A 24 -4.10 19.37 22.01
CA TYR A 24 -3.02 18.72 22.78
C TYR A 24 -1.58 19.20 22.47
N ARG A 25 -1.36 20.17 21.59
CA ARG A 25 -0.04 20.81 21.40
C ARG A 25 -0.14 22.33 21.16
N PRO A 26 0.74 23.16 21.75
CA PRO A 26 0.86 24.54 21.32
C PRO A 26 1.39 24.58 19.88
N ALA A 27 0.70 25.39 19.07
CA ALA A 27 0.88 25.65 17.66
C ALA A 27 2.32 25.46 17.12
N ARG A 28 2.49 24.44 16.27
CA ARG A 28 3.39 24.56 15.12
C ARG A 28 2.54 24.49 13.86
N SER A 29 2.47 25.63 13.19
CA SER A 29 1.83 25.81 11.89
C SER A 29 2.45 24.82 10.89
N PHE A 30 1.72 23.75 10.58
CA PHE A 30 1.97 22.94 9.39
C PHE A 30 0.83 23.23 8.42
N SER A 31 1.13 23.99 7.36
CA SER A 31 0.26 24.07 6.20
C SER A 31 0.46 22.80 5.38
N GLY A 32 -0.64 22.21 4.92
CA GLY A 32 -0.61 21.17 3.89
C GLY A 32 -1.43 19.93 4.24
N SER A 33 -2.28 19.56 3.29
CA SER A 33 -3.19 18.41 3.21
C SER A 33 -2.52 17.01 3.30
N PHE A 34 -1.61 16.79 4.25
CA PHE A 34 -0.79 15.57 4.37
C PHE A 34 -0.76 14.97 5.79
N CYS A 35 -1.75 15.24 6.64
CA CYS A 35 -1.65 14.93 8.06
C CYS A 35 -2.02 13.47 8.45
N ALA A 36 -3.00 12.84 7.79
CA ALA A 36 -3.44 11.48 8.14
C ALA A 36 -2.36 10.42 7.90
N HIS A 37 -1.56 10.61 6.86
CA HIS A 37 -0.50 9.67 6.48
C HIS A 37 0.63 9.58 7.52
N ASN A 38 0.89 10.67 8.25
CA ASN A 38 1.97 10.71 9.25
C ASN A 38 1.57 10.10 10.60
N TYR A 39 0.28 10.12 10.97
CA TYR A 39 -0.21 9.49 12.20
C TYR A 39 -0.65 8.04 12.04
N LEU A 40 -0.94 7.56 10.82
CA LEU A 40 -1.08 6.12 10.57
C LEU A 40 0.21 5.32 10.86
N ARG A 41 1.37 5.99 10.99
CA ARG A 41 2.60 5.38 11.53
C ARG A 41 2.54 5.05 13.03
N ASN A 42 1.63 5.69 13.78
CA ASN A 42 1.40 5.44 15.20
C ASN A 42 -0.10 5.34 15.47
N THR A 43 -0.67 4.23 15.00
CA THR A 43 -2.10 3.94 15.07
C THR A 43 -2.62 3.92 16.51
N VAL A 44 -1.77 3.54 17.47
CA VAL A 44 -2.09 3.54 18.90
C VAL A 44 -2.39 4.96 19.40
N ASP A 45 -1.51 5.92 19.11
CA ASP A 45 -1.72 7.31 19.53
C ASP A 45 -2.89 7.96 18.81
N TYR A 46 -3.05 7.70 17.51
CA TYR A 46 -4.16 8.25 16.73
C TYR A 46 -5.52 7.82 17.28
N LEU A 47 -5.75 6.52 17.44
CA LEU A 47 -7.03 6.00 17.90
C LEU A 47 -7.29 6.28 19.38
N SER A 48 -6.25 6.25 20.22
CA SER A 48 -6.39 6.62 21.64
C SER A 48 -6.73 8.11 21.82
N ASN A 49 -6.15 9.02 21.02
CA ASN A 49 -6.52 10.44 21.02
C ASN A 49 -7.94 10.65 20.52
N MET A 50 -8.37 9.91 19.51
CA MET A 50 -9.75 9.94 19.02
C MET A 50 -10.75 9.49 20.09
N MET A 51 -10.39 8.48 20.91
CA MET A 51 -11.23 8.07 22.05
C MET A 51 -11.28 9.09 23.20
N LEU A 52 -10.29 9.98 23.31
CA LEU A 52 -10.25 11.05 24.31
C LEU A 52 -10.94 12.33 23.85
N ALA A 53 -11.18 12.48 22.55
CA ALA A 53 -11.80 13.68 22.01
C ALA A 53 -13.25 13.82 22.51
N PRO A 54 -13.68 15.03 22.90
CA PRO A 54 -15.03 15.25 23.40
C PRO A 54 -16.07 15.05 22.29
N ASN A 55 -17.30 14.70 22.67
CA ASN A 55 -18.41 14.70 21.73
C ASN A 55 -18.70 16.12 21.26
N GLU A 56 -18.97 16.28 19.97
CA GLU A 56 -19.25 17.57 19.35
C GLU A 56 -20.62 17.55 18.66
N THR A 57 -21.28 18.70 18.58
CA THR A 57 -22.50 18.84 17.76
C THR A 57 -22.13 19.63 16.52
N MET A 58 -22.31 19.02 15.35
CA MET A 58 -22.04 19.66 14.07
C MET A 58 -23.36 19.95 13.35
N THR A 59 -23.48 21.17 12.82
CA THR A 59 -24.64 21.60 12.05
C THR A 59 -24.23 21.79 10.61
N ILE A 60 -24.82 21.00 9.71
CA ILE A 60 -24.61 21.13 8.28
C ILE A 60 -25.83 21.77 7.65
N ILE A 61 -25.53 22.69 6.75
CA ILE A 61 -26.53 23.53 6.12
C ILE A 61 -26.55 23.16 4.65
N ALA A 62 -27.52 22.34 4.26
CA ALA A 62 -27.70 21.94 2.88
C ALA A 62 -28.77 22.81 2.22
N GLY A 63 -28.38 23.47 1.13
CA GLY A 63 -29.26 24.31 0.33
C GLY A 63 -28.46 25.32 -0.49
N PRO A 64 -29.08 25.97 -1.49
CA PRO A 64 -28.41 26.97 -2.31
C PRO A 64 -27.91 28.14 -1.46
N HIS A 65 -26.83 28.79 -1.91
CA HIS A 65 -26.21 29.94 -1.26
C HIS A 65 -27.27 30.95 -0.78
N PRO A 66 -27.09 31.63 0.37
CA PRO A 66 -28.08 32.55 0.97
C PRO A 66 -28.58 33.70 0.07
N ARG A 67 -28.03 33.85 -1.14
CA ARG A 67 -28.50 34.78 -2.17
C ARG A 67 -29.70 34.24 -2.97
N PHE A 68 -29.94 32.93 -2.96
CA PHE A 68 -31.05 32.30 -3.67
C PHE A 68 -32.13 31.91 -2.66
N LYS A 69 -33.31 32.55 -2.76
CA LYS A 69 -34.49 32.29 -1.91
C LYS A 69 -35.05 30.89 -2.15
N SER A 70 -34.37 29.89 -1.62
CA SER A 70 -34.72 28.48 -1.74
C SER A 70 -34.59 27.81 -0.38
N ILE A 71 -35.23 26.65 -0.22
CA ILE A 71 -35.38 25.97 1.05
C ILE A 71 -33.99 25.59 1.59
N ARG A 72 -33.57 26.23 2.68
CA ARG A 72 -32.39 25.89 3.48
C ARG A 72 -32.78 24.78 4.45
N ARG A 73 -32.03 23.69 4.47
CA ARG A 73 -32.19 22.61 5.46
C ARG A 73 -30.97 22.60 6.37
N GLU A 74 -31.23 22.66 7.67
CA GLU A 74 -30.20 22.55 8.70
C GLU A 74 -30.31 21.16 9.31
N PHE A 75 -29.20 20.42 9.27
CA PHE A 75 -29.06 19.09 9.83
C PHE A 75 -28.09 19.16 10.99
N THR A 76 -28.55 18.86 12.19
CA THR A 76 -27.71 18.74 13.38
C THR A 76 -27.46 17.28 13.67
N PHE A 77 -26.20 16.92 13.93
CA PHE A 77 -25.84 15.58 14.38
C PHE A 77 -24.73 15.66 15.43
N GLN A 78 -24.67 14.62 16.26
CA GLN A 78 -23.62 14.47 17.25
C GLN A 78 -22.49 13.63 16.69
N LEU A 79 -21.30 14.19 16.75
CA LEU A 79 -20.04 13.51 16.51
C LEU A 79 -19.64 12.81 17.81
N GLU A 80 -19.46 11.49 17.74
CA GLU A 80 -19.02 10.65 18.85
C GLU A 80 -17.63 10.06 18.50
N PRO A 81 -16.53 10.80 18.74
CA PRO A 81 -15.17 10.38 18.36
C PRO A 81 -14.79 8.97 18.83
N CYS A 82 -15.16 8.63 20.07
CA CYS A 82 -14.93 7.30 20.63
C CYS A 82 -15.62 6.19 19.80
N ARG A 83 -16.85 6.44 19.34
CA ARG A 83 -17.58 5.50 18.48
C ARG A 83 -16.92 5.38 17.11
N PHE A 84 -16.38 6.46 16.56
CA PHE A 84 -15.61 6.40 15.32
C PHE A 84 -14.32 5.60 15.46
N ALA A 85 -13.58 5.79 16.55
CA ALA A 85 -12.39 4.99 16.84
C ALA A 85 -12.73 3.49 16.94
N GLN A 86 -13.80 3.13 17.64
CA GLN A 86 -14.28 1.74 17.73
C GLN A 86 -14.69 1.17 16.37
N ARG A 87 -15.37 1.97 15.53
CA ARG A 87 -15.73 1.57 14.16
C ARG A 87 -14.50 1.34 13.29
N ILE A 88 -13.48 2.20 13.40
CA ILE A 88 -12.21 2.02 12.69
C ILE A 88 -11.52 0.74 13.14
N MET A 89 -11.46 0.47 14.44
CA MET A 89 -10.91 -0.80 14.97
C MET A 89 -11.66 -2.01 14.40
N ALA A 90 -13.00 -2.01 14.41
CA ALA A 90 -13.79 -3.09 13.82
C ALA A 90 -13.55 -3.24 12.31
N ALA A 91 -13.42 -2.13 11.58
CA ALA A 91 -13.10 -2.15 10.15
C ALA A 91 -11.70 -2.74 9.90
N ARG A 92 -10.70 -2.39 10.73
CA ARG A 92 -9.35 -2.96 10.67
C ARG A 92 -9.36 -4.48 10.84
N GLU A 93 -10.14 -4.99 11.80
CA GLU A 93 -10.32 -6.44 11.99
C GLU A 93 -10.91 -7.13 10.75
N SER A 94 -11.92 -6.52 10.12
CA SER A 94 -12.52 -7.06 8.89
C SER A 94 -11.51 -7.07 7.75
N VAL A 95 -10.88 -5.93 7.48
CA VAL A 95 -9.91 -5.76 6.39
C VAL A 95 -8.71 -6.68 6.58
N ALA A 96 -8.21 -6.84 7.80
CA ALA A 96 -7.09 -7.74 8.05
C ALA A 96 -7.43 -9.22 7.81
N ARG A 97 -8.66 -9.65 8.11
CA ARG A 97 -9.12 -11.02 7.82
C ARG A 97 -9.19 -11.28 6.32
N GLU A 98 -9.72 -10.30 5.57
CA GLU A 98 -9.78 -10.34 4.11
C GLU A 98 -8.37 -10.38 3.52
N LEU A 99 -7.52 -9.41 3.88
CA LEU A 99 -6.13 -9.34 3.43
C LEU A 99 -5.33 -10.59 3.76
N ARG A 100 -5.53 -11.20 4.93
CA ARG A 100 -4.85 -12.46 5.27
C ARG A 100 -5.22 -13.59 4.30
N THR A 101 -6.49 -13.66 3.90
CA THR A 101 -6.96 -14.66 2.94
C THR A 101 -6.39 -14.37 1.56
N ASP A 102 -6.39 -13.10 1.16
CA ASP A 102 -5.89 -12.66 -0.13
C ASP A 102 -4.36 -12.83 -0.26
N LEU A 103 -3.60 -12.55 0.81
CA LEU A 103 -2.15 -12.75 0.85
C LEU A 103 -1.75 -14.22 0.64
N ALA A 104 -2.61 -15.17 1.02
CA ALA A 104 -2.37 -16.59 0.77
C ALA A 104 -2.42 -16.96 -0.73
N LEU A 105 -2.98 -16.10 -1.58
CA LEU A 105 -3.07 -16.29 -3.03
C LEU A 105 -1.79 -15.88 -3.77
N ILE A 106 -0.94 -15.05 -3.15
CA ILE A 106 0.27 -14.51 -3.78
C ILE A 106 1.17 -15.59 -4.41
N PRO A 107 1.46 -16.74 -3.76
CA PRO A 107 2.26 -17.78 -4.40
C PRO A 107 1.62 -18.38 -5.65
N ALA A 108 0.29 -18.57 -5.65
CA ALA A 108 -0.43 -19.08 -6.82
C ALA A 108 -0.41 -18.06 -7.96
N GLU A 109 -0.61 -16.78 -7.67
CA GLU A 109 -0.52 -15.72 -8.67
C GLU A 109 0.90 -15.51 -9.22
N ASN A 110 1.94 -15.70 -8.40
CA ASN A 110 3.33 -15.72 -8.88
C ASN A 110 3.53 -16.81 -9.94
N ASN A 111 3.03 -18.01 -9.69
CA ASN A 111 3.13 -19.13 -10.62
C ASN A 111 2.35 -18.87 -11.91
N GLU A 112 1.21 -18.18 -11.81
CA GLU A 112 0.42 -17.79 -12.98
C GLU A 112 1.20 -16.81 -13.87
N ILE A 113 1.93 -15.84 -13.31
CA ILE A 113 2.78 -14.92 -14.09
C ILE A 113 3.86 -15.68 -14.86
N LEU A 114 4.45 -16.70 -14.25
CA LEU A 114 5.46 -17.56 -14.90
C LEU A 114 4.83 -18.45 -15.98
N SER A 115 3.63 -18.98 -15.73
CA SER A 115 2.88 -19.82 -16.67
C SER A 115 2.43 -19.02 -17.90
N GLU A 116 1.92 -17.80 -17.69
CA GLU A 116 1.60 -16.83 -18.75
C GLU A 116 2.79 -16.64 -19.68
N ARG A 117 4.00 -16.54 -19.12
CA ARG A 117 5.22 -16.36 -19.90
C ARG A 117 5.60 -17.60 -20.72
N LEU A 118 5.46 -18.80 -20.15
CA LEU A 118 5.75 -20.05 -20.85
C LEU A 118 4.78 -20.25 -22.04
N ASP A 119 3.50 -19.94 -21.84
CA ASP A 119 2.51 -20.02 -22.89
C ASP A 119 2.76 -18.99 -24.00
N GLU A 120 3.11 -17.75 -23.64
CA GLU A 120 3.52 -16.72 -24.61
C GLU A 120 4.71 -17.19 -25.47
N GLN A 121 5.72 -17.83 -24.85
CA GLN A 121 6.88 -18.36 -25.56
C GLN A 121 6.54 -19.55 -26.48
N ALA A 122 5.55 -20.35 -26.10
CA ALA A 122 5.02 -21.44 -26.93
C ALA A 122 4.09 -20.95 -28.05
N GLY A 123 3.75 -19.65 -28.09
CA GLY A 123 2.78 -19.09 -29.03
C GLY A 123 1.33 -19.46 -28.70
N HIS A 124 1.06 -19.92 -27.48
CA HIS A 124 -0.28 -20.26 -27.02
C HIS A 124 -0.99 -19.03 -26.46
N LYS A 125 -2.31 -18.98 -26.65
CA LYS A 125 -3.14 -17.97 -25.98
C LYS A 125 -3.34 -18.40 -24.54
N HIS A 126 -2.63 -17.75 -23.63
CA HIS A 126 -2.81 -17.98 -22.19
C HIS A 126 -4.19 -17.51 -21.74
N VAL A 127 -4.92 -18.35 -20.99
CA VAL A 127 -6.18 -18.00 -20.35
C VAL A 127 -5.87 -17.77 -18.88
N ALA A 128 -5.54 -16.52 -18.53
CA ALA A 128 -5.16 -16.17 -17.17
C ALA A 128 -6.29 -16.45 -16.18
N GLN A 129 -6.05 -17.34 -15.23
CA GLN A 129 -6.92 -17.66 -14.10
C GLN A 129 -6.48 -16.90 -12.84
N ARG A 130 -6.42 -15.58 -12.94
CA ARG A 130 -6.12 -14.74 -11.78
C ARG A 130 -7.29 -14.79 -10.82
N VAL A 131 -7.05 -15.29 -9.61
CA VAL A 131 -8.08 -15.68 -8.64
C VAL A 131 -9.02 -14.52 -8.30
N LEU A 132 -8.51 -13.30 -8.21
CA LEU A 132 -9.30 -12.11 -7.85
C LEU A 132 -9.75 -11.25 -9.04
N ASP A 133 -9.27 -11.52 -10.27
CA ASP A 133 -9.76 -10.84 -11.47
C ASP A 133 -11.14 -11.41 -11.92
N HIS A 134 -11.48 -12.61 -11.45
CA HIS A 134 -12.73 -13.32 -11.74
C HIS A 134 -13.58 -13.59 -10.49
N ASP A 135 -13.33 -12.89 -9.37
CA ASP A 135 -14.09 -13.11 -8.14
C ASP A 135 -15.51 -12.52 -8.27
N GLU A 136 -16.46 -13.38 -8.64
CA GLU A 136 -17.91 -13.11 -8.60
C GLU A 136 -18.38 -12.71 -7.18
N ASN A 137 -17.55 -12.94 -6.15
CA ASN A 137 -17.80 -12.51 -4.77
C ASN A 137 -17.15 -11.17 -4.40
N THR A 138 -16.90 -10.28 -5.35
CA THR A 138 -16.99 -8.83 -5.07
C THR A 138 -18.45 -8.46 -4.75
N SER A 139 -18.99 -9.12 -3.72
CA SER A 139 -20.30 -8.88 -3.13
C SER A 139 -20.33 -7.48 -2.53
N ASP A 140 -21.54 -6.93 -2.36
CA ASP A 140 -21.79 -5.66 -1.65
C ASP A 140 -21.14 -5.59 -0.24
N ALA A 141 -20.68 -6.71 0.31
CA ALA A 141 -20.05 -6.78 1.63
C ALA A 141 -18.60 -6.24 1.68
N SER A 142 -17.84 -6.26 0.57
CA SER A 142 -16.48 -5.70 0.53
C SER A 142 -16.15 -5.08 -0.85
N PRO A 143 -16.71 -3.90 -1.14
CA PRO A 143 -16.59 -3.25 -2.45
C PRO A 143 -15.16 -2.81 -2.80
N LEU A 144 -14.29 -2.67 -1.81
CA LEU A 144 -12.89 -2.23 -1.99
C LEU A 144 -11.88 -3.38 -1.97
N ARG A 145 -12.32 -4.64 -1.86
CA ARG A 145 -11.42 -5.81 -1.72
C ARG A 145 -10.40 -5.89 -2.85
N TYR A 146 -10.87 -5.80 -4.10
CA TYR A 146 -9.99 -5.85 -5.27
C TYR A 146 -8.95 -4.72 -5.27
N GLN A 147 -9.37 -3.48 -5.00
CA GLN A 147 -8.46 -2.34 -4.95
C GLN A 147 -7.43 -2.48 -3.81
N ASN A 148 -7.85 -2.94 -2.64
CA ASN A 148 -6.97 -3.23 -1.51
C ASN A 148 -5.96 -4.32 -1.85
N TYR A 149 -6.39 -5.36 -2.57
CA TYR A 149 -5.52 -6.43 -3.02
C TYR A 149 -4.46 -5.95 -4.02
N GLN A 150 -4.84 -5.14 -5.02
CA GLN A 150 -3.88 -4.56 -5.97
C GLN A 150 -2.84 -3.69 -5.26
N LEU A 151 -3.27 -2.86 -4.31
CA LEU A 151 -2.37 -2.08 -3.46
C LEU A 151 -1.43 -2.99 -2.66
N MET A 152 -1.95 -4.08 -2.11
CA MET A 152 -1.15 -5.06 -1.37
C MET A 152 -0.06 -5.70 -2.25
N LYS A 153 -0.42 -6.15 -3.46
CA LYS A 153 0.56 -6.68 -4.43
C LYS A 153 1.64 -5.67 -4.76
N ALA A 154 1.26 -4.42 -5.02
CA ALA A 154 2.19 -3.32 -5.26
C ALA A 154 3.20 -3.16 -4.12
N LEU A 155 2.70 -3.10 -2.88
CA LEU A 155 3.55 -2.95 -1.69
C LEU A 155 4.48 -4.17 -1.47
N LEU A 156 3.99 -5.38 -1.70
CA LEU A 156 4.80 -6.60 -1.60
C LEU A 156 5.90 -6.62 -2.66
N THR A 157 5.59 -6.29 -3.92
CA THR A 157 6.58 -6.20 -4.99
C THR A 157 7.62 -5.13 -4.67
N ARG A 158 7.20 -3.94 -4.21
CA ARG A 158 8.11 -2.88 -3.76
C ARG A 158 9.09 -3.39 -2.73
N ARG A 159 8.58 -4.07 -1.70
CA ARG A 159 9.39 -4.57 -0.58
C ARG A 159 10.32 -5.71 -1.00
N ALA A 160 9.89 -6.54 -1.94
CA ALA A 160 10.73 -7.58 -2.55
C ALA A 160 11.91 -6.97 -3.30
N VAL A 161 11.67 -5.93 -4.12
CA VAL A 161 12.72 -5.19 -4.84
C VAL A 161 13.70 -4.54 -3.87
N GLU A 162 13.22 -3.87 -2.82
CA GLU A 162 14.08 -3.27 -1.80
C GLU A 162 15.00 -4.30 -1.11
N ARG A 163 14.46 -5.48 -0.76
CA ARG A 163 15.27 -6.57 -0.19
C ARG A 163 16.28 -7.13 -1.17
N PHE A 164 15.87 -7.31 -2.43
CA PHE A 164 16.74 -7.82 -3.49
C PHE A 164 17.89 -6.85 -3.79
N LEU A 165 17.62 -5.55 -3.88
CA LEU A 165 18.65 -4.50 -3.99
C LEU A 165 19.64 -4.57 -2.81
N GLY A 166 19.14 -4.73 -1.58
CA GLY A 166 20.00 -4.93 -0.40
C GLY A 166 20.95 -6.12 -0.55
N ARG A 167 20.46 -7.23 -1.14
CA ARG A 167 21.25 -8.43 -1.41
C ARG A 167 22.31 -8.21 -2.49
N LEU A 168 21.93 -7.64 -3.65
CA LEU A 168 22.88 -7.33 -4.73
C LEU A 168 24.05 -6.46 -4.23
N ARG A 169 23.74 -5.47 -3.38
CA ARG A 169 24.76 -4.62 -2.76
C ARG A 169 25.72 -5.42 -1.87
N PHE A 170 25.21 -6.39 -1.10
CA PHE A 170 26.03 -7.22 -0.21
C PHE A 170 26.88 -8.25 -0.96
N GLU A 171 26.37 -8.80 -2.07
CA GLU A 171 27.07 -9.74 -2.94
C GLU A 171 28.14 -9.10 -3.83
N GLY A 172 28.32 -7.77 -3.77
CA GLY A 172 29.26 -7.03 -4.62
C GLY A 172 28.78 -6.86 -6.07
N ARG A 173 27.50 -7.13 -6.36
CA ARG A 173 26.86 -7.00 -7.67
C ARG A 173 26.42 -5.56 -7.92
N HIS A 174 27.38 -4.65 -7.87
CA HIS A 174 27.13 -3.20 -7.87
C HIS A 174 26.52 -2.73 -9.19
N ILE A 175 26.91 -3.30 -10.33
CA ILE A 175 26.39 -2.91 -11.65
C ILE A 175 24.90 -3.27 -11.76
N GLU A 176 24.51 -4.48 -11.36
CA GLU A 176 23.10 -4.90 -11.36
C GLU A 176 22.27 -4.13 -10.34
N TYR A 177 22.82 -3.89 -9.15
CA TYR A 177 22.19 -3.06 -8.12
C TYR A 177 21.87 -1.67 -8.65
N ASP A 178 22.87 -1.01 -9.23
CA ASP A 178 22.76 0.35 -9.71
C ASP A 178 21.83 0.43 -10.93
N TRP A 179 21.91 -0.54 -11.86
CA TRP A 179 21.00 -0.63 -13.00
C TRP A 179 19.55 -0.81 -12.56
N LEU A 180 19.27 -1.72 -11.62
CA LEU A 180 17.92 -1.97 -11.13
C LEU A 180 17.39 -0.78 -10.32
N LYS A 181 18.25 -0.11 -9.56
CA LYS A 181 17.89 1.09 -8.78
C LYS A 181 17.55 2.28 -9.68
N LEU A 182 18.26 2.43 -10.80
CA LEU A 182 18.01 3.48 -11.80
C LEU A 182 17.02 3.06 -12.87
N TRP A 183 16.38 1.88 -12.72
CA TRP A 183 15.33 1.45 -13.63
C TRP A 183 14.23 2.52 -13.65
N PRO A 184 14.04 3.24 -14.77
CA PRO A 184 13.06 4.30 -14.83
C PRO A 184 11.70 3.69 -14.55
N ASP A 185 10.90 4.44 -13.81
CA ASP A 185 9.52 4.08 -13.55
C ASP A 185 9.32 2.81 -12.71
N TRP A 186 10.29 2.33 -11.92
CA TRP A 186 9.95 1.24 -10.98
C TRP A 186 8.91 1.70 -9.95
N ASP A 187 9.00 2.94 -9.43
CA ASP A 187 7.98 3.49 -8.52
C ASP A 187 6.58 3.62 -9.16
N THR A 188 6.49 3.88 -10.47
CA THR A 188 5.22 3.98 -11.21
C THR A 188 4.73 2.62 -11.72
N GLN A 189 5.62 1.73 -12.16
CA GLN A 189 5.32 0.35 -12.58
C GLN A 189 4.97 -0.54 -11.39
N VAL A 190 5.48 -0.26 -10.19
CA VAL A 190 5.11 -0.98 -8.97
C VAL A 190 3.66 -0.70 -8.56
N GLN A 191 3.02 0.38 -9.04
CA GLN A 191 1.60 0.66 -8.74
C GLN A 191 0.69 -0.52 -9.09
N ASN A 192 1.04 -1.27 -10.12
CA ASN A 192 0.48 -2.58 -10.41
C ASN A 192 1.61 -3.60 -10.22
N GLY A 193 1.68 -4.23 -9.05
CA GLY A 193 2.84 -5.02 -8.62
C GLY A 193 3.29 -6.14 -9.56
N ASP A 194 2.52 -6.49 -10.59
CA ASP A 194 2.88 -7.45 -11.63
C ASP A 194 3.56 -6.81 -12.84
N ASP A 195 3.32 -5.53 -13.14
CA ASP A 195 3.81 -4.87 -14.35
C ASP A 195 5.33 -4.77 -14.35
N LEU A 196 5.96 -4.52 -13.20
CA LEU A 196 7.42 -4.59 -13.06
C LEU A 196 7.94 -6.00 -13.37
N VAL A 197 7.31 -7.03 -12.81
CA VAL A 197 7.73 -8.43 -13.01
C VAL A 197 7.63 -8.79 -14.50
N LYS A 198 6.49 -8.46 -15.12
CA LYS A 198 6.28 -8.68 -16.56
C LYS A 198 7.26 -7.88 -17.41
N ALA A 199 7.58 -6.65 -17.03
CA ALA A 199 8.57 -5.85 -17.72
C ALA A 199 9.93 -6.54 -17.69
N LEU A 200 10.41 -6.98 -16.52
CA LEU A 200 11.68 -7.71 -16.38
C LEU A 200 11.71 -9.01 -17.18
N LEU A 201 10.61 -9.77 -17.22
CA LEU A 201 10.48 -11.01 -18.02
C LEU A 201 10.55 -10.79 -19.54
N ARG A 202 10.24 -9.56 -20.00
CA ARG A 202 10.28 -9.19 -21.42
C ARG A 202 11.64 -8.67 -21.87
N LEU A 203 12.53 -8.34 -20.94
CA LEU A 203 13.89 -7.92 -21.25
C LEU A 203 14.74 -9.13 -21.65
N GLY A 204 15.58 -8.96 -22.67
CA GLY A 204 16.64 -9.92 -22.97
C GLY A 204 17.89 -9.61 -22.16
N SER A 205 19.08 -9.69 -22.77
CA SER A 205 20.33 -9.39 -22.08
C SER A 205 20.49 -7.87 -21.87
N VAL A 206 21.15 -7.53 -20.77
CA VAL A 206 21.63 -6.17 -20.50
C VAL A 206 23.14 -6.22 -20.51
N THR A 207 23.74 -5.44 -21.40
CA THR A 207 25.19 -5.26 -21.48
C THR A 207 25.54 -3.85 -21.05
N CYS A 208 26.34 -3.70 -20.00
CA CYS A 208 26.85 -2.42 -19.55
C CYS A 208 28.35 -2.30 -19.89
N ILE A 209 28.74 -1.18 -20.49
CA ILE A 209 30.12 -0.82 -20.85
C ILE A 209 30.35 0.62 -20.39
N GLY A 210 31.21 0.82 -19.39
CA GLY A 210 31.36 2.12 -18.75
C GLY A 210 30.01 2.68 -18.29
N ARG A 211 29.67 3.91 -18.70
CA ARG A 211 28.39 4.57 -18.38
C ARG A 211 27.29 4.32 -19.41
N GLU A 212 27.37 3.28 -20.22
CA GLU A 212 26.28 2.96 -21.14
C GLU A 212 25.75 1.57 -20.81
N CYS A 213 24.43 1.43 -20.73
CA CYS A 213 23.79 0.12 -20.68
C CYS A 213 22.92 -0.06 -21.91
N VAL A 214 23.23 -1.11 -22.66
CA VAL A 214 22.50 -1.56 -23.84
C VAL A 214 21.56 -2.67 -23.40
N ILE A 215 20.26 -2.45 -23.60
CA ILE A 215 19.23 -3.46 -23.35
C ILE A 215 18.87 -4.06 -24.70
N GLU A 216 19.09 -5.36 -24.86
CA GLU A 216 18.60 -6.13 -25.99
C GLU A 216 17.23 -6.71 -25.60
N GLY A 217 16.15 -6.05 -26.01
CA GLY A 217 14.81 -6.62 -25.93
C GLY A 217 14.49 -7.47 -27.16
N ASN A 218 13.43 -8.27 -27.09
CA ASN A 218 12.96 -9.06 -28.24
C ASN A 218 12.67 -8.19 -29.49
N ASP A 219 12.31 -6.91 -29.32
CA ASP A 219 11.89 -6.04 -30.43
C ASP A 219 12.68 -4.72 -30.56
N ARG A 220 13.53 -4.34 -29.58
CA ARG A 220 14.24 -3.04 -29.57
C ARG A 220 15.56 -3.08 -28.81
N ARG A 221 16.59 -2.43 -29.38
CA ARG A 221 17.83 -2.05 -28.69
C ARG A 221 17.66 -0.65 -28.11
N VAL A 222 17.81 -0.52 -26.80
CA VAL A 222 17.75 0.78 -26.11
C VAL A 222 19.10 1.04 -25.45
N VAL A 223 19.76 2.14 -25.84
CA VAL A 223 20.94 2.65 -25.14
C VAL A 223 20.46 3.63 -24.08
N ARG A 224 20.89 3.42 -22.83
CA ARG A 224 20.62 4.32 -21.72
C ARG A 224 21.93 4.78 -21.10
N ASP A 225 21.90 5.99 -20.55
CA ASP A 225 22.91 6.44 -19.61
C ASP A 225 22.94 5.44 -18.45
N GLY A 226 23.99 4.64 -18.44
CA GLY A 226 24.29 3.56 -17.53
C GLY A 226 25.07 4.02 -16.31
N VAL A 227 25.28 3.08 -15.40
CA VAL A 227 25.68 3.34 -14.02
C VAL A 227 27.10 2.89 -13.69
N GLY A 228 27.90 2.59 -14.70
CA GLY A 228 29.23 2.05 -14.46
C GLY A 228 30.16 3.02 -13.75
N LEU A 229 30.99 2.43 -12.90
CA LEU A 229 32.32 2.94 -12.55
C LEU A 229 33.12 3.20 -13.84
N HIS A 230 34.20 3.98 -13.77
CA HIS A 230 35.07 4.33 -14.92
C HIS A 230 35.81 3.13 -15.56
N SER A 231 35.34 1.91 -15.31
CA SER A 231 35.85 0.68 -15.89
C SER A 231 35.27 0.47 -17.28
N GLU A 232 36.15 0.25 -18.26
CA GLU A 232 35.79 -0.15 -19.62
C GLU A 232 35.37 -1.63 -19.72
N ALA A 233 35.36 -2.37 -18.60
CA ALA A 233 35.00 -3.78 -18.59
C ALA A 233 33.52 -3.98 -18.97
N ARG A 234 33.29 -4.84 -19.97
CA ARG A 234 31.96 -5.29 -20.37
C ARG A 234 31.37 -6.19 -19.27
N HIS A 235 30.19 -5.83 -18.78
CA HIS A 235 29.39 -6.65 -17.86
C HIS A 235 28.06 -7.02 -18.51
N GLU A 236 27.67 -8.29 -18.46
CA GLU A 236 26.45 -8.79 -19.08
C GLU A 236 25.63 -9.61 -18.08
N PHE A 237 24.32 -9.37 -18.04
CA PHE A 237 23.39 -10.09 -17.16
C PHE A 237 21.99 -10.14 -17.76
N TRP A 238 21.14 -11.02 -17.22
CA TRP A 238 19.77 -11.20 -17.67
C TRP A 238 18.78 -10.78 -16.57
N PRO A 239 18.00 -9.70 -16.76
CA PRO A 239 17.03 -9.24 -15.76
C PRO A 239 15.95 -10.26 -15.41
N ARG A 240 15.63 -11.18 -16.34
CA ARG A 240 14.72 -12.31 -16.07
C ARG A 240 15.22 -13.20 -14.92
N ASP A 241 16.53 -13.30 -14.72
CA ASP A 241 17.10 -14.12 -13.64
C ASP A 241 16.79 -13.50 -12.26
N PHE A 242 16.40 -12.22 -12.22
CA PHE A 242 15.96 -11.57 -10.99
C PHE A 242 14.52 -11.93 -10.63
N VAL A 243 13.70 -12.34 -11.61
CA VAL A 243 12.26 -12.50 -11.46
C VAL A 243 11.92 -13.62 -10.49
N ASP A 244 12.56 -14.78 -10.64
CA ASP A 244 12.32 -15.92 -9.74
C ASP A 244 12.61 -15.54 -8.29
N GLU A 245 13.71 -14.84 -8.06
CA GLU A 245 14.06 -14.37 -6.72
C GLU A 245 13.09 -13.30 -6.20
N LEU A 246 12.68 -12.35 -7.03
CA LEU A 246 11.70 -11.34 -6.65
C LEU A 246 10.35 -11.97 -6.29
N LEU A 247 9.89 -12.96 -7.04
CA LEU A 247 8.65 -13.69 -6.76
C LEU A 247 8.76 -14.51 -5.47
N LEU A 248 9.89 -15.18 -5.23
CA LEU A 248 10.15 -15.88 -3.96
C LEU A 248 10.17 -14.92 -2.77
N LEU A 249 10.82 -13.76 -2.90
CA LEU A 249 10.81 -12.72 -1.88
C LEU A 249 9.40 -12.17 -1.66
N ARG A 250 8.63 -11.93 -2.72
CA ARG A 250 7.24 -11.46 -2.66
C ARG A 250 6.37 -12.42 -1.86
N ALA A 251 6.45 -13.72 -2.15
CA ALA A 251 5.72 -14.76 -1.40
C ALA A 251 6.17 -14.86 0.06
N ARG A 252 7.49 -14.77 0.33
CA ARG A 252 8.02 -14.79 1.69
C ARG A 252 7.52 -13.60 2.51
N ILE A 253 7.54 -12.38 1.94
CA ILE A 253 7.04 -11.18 2.61
C ILE A 253 5.54 -11.28 2.86
N ALA A 254 4.77 -11.83 1.91
CA ALA A 254 3.34 -12.08 2.11
C ALA A 254 3.08 -12.98 3.33
N ASN A 255 3.84 -14.07 3.47
CA ASN A 255 3.74 -14.96 4.64
C ASN A 255 4.13 -14.25 5.96
N GLU A 256 5.17 -13.41 5.94
CA GLU A 256 5.55 -12.58 7.10
C GLU A 256 4.40 -11.64 7.49
N TRP A 257 3.78 -10.96 6.52
CA TRP A 257 2.68 -10.03 6.77
C TRP A 257 1.42 -10.75 7.27
N MET A 258 1.12 -11.94 6.75
CA MET A 258 0.02 -12.78 7.26
C MET A 258 0.18 -13.11 8.75
N ALA A 259 1.41 -13.32 9.23
CA ALA A 259 1.66 -13.58 10.65
C ALA A 259 1.29 -12.36 11.54
N HIS A 260 1.44 -11.14 11.02
CA HIS A 260 1.06 -9.91 11.70
C HIS A 260 -0.45 -9.59 11.60
N LEU A 261 -1.17 -10.19 10.66
CA LEU A 261 -2.61 -10.03 10.48
C LEU A 261 -3.43 -11.14 11.16
N THR A 262 -2.86 -11.78 12.19
CA THR A 262 -3.59 -12.75 13.01
C THR A 262 -4.65 -12.06 13.86
N PRO A 263 -5.83 -12.67 14.09
CA PRO A 263 -6.83 -12.11 14.99
C PRO A 263 -6.25 -11.77 16.37
N GLU A 264 -5.31 -12.57 16.85
CA GLU A 264 -4.62 -12.38 18.12
C GLU A 264 -3.74 -11.13 18.11
N ALA A 265 -2.92 -10.92 17.07
CA ALA A 265 -2.07 -9.75 16.95
C ALA A 265 -2.88 -8.45 16.87
N ILE A 266 -3.97 -8.44 16.09
CA ILE A 266 -4.85 -7.28 15.96
C ILE A 266 -5.55 -6.98 17.28
N LYS A 267 -6.06 -8.02 17.97
CA LYS A 267 -6.66 -7.86 19.29
C LYS A 267 -5.68 -7.31 20.32
N GLU A 268 -4.42 -7.75 20.31
CA GLU A 268 -3.42 -7.20 21.22
C GLU A 268 -3.13 -5.72 20.93
N GLU A 269 -3.02 -5.31 19.66
CA GLU A 269 -2.89 -3.90 19.31
C GLU A 269 -4.12 -3.08 19.75
N HIS A 270 -5.32 -3.63 19.59
CA HIS A 270 -6.56 -3.03 20.07
C HIS A 270 -6.58 -2.89 21.60
N LEU A 271 -6.10 -3.89 22.33
CA LEU A 271 -5.93 -3.81 23.78
C LEU A 271 -4.90 -2.74 24.17
N GLN A 272 -3.81 -2.57 23.42
CA GLN A 272 -2.85 -1.50 23.65
C GLN A 272 -3.47 -0.11 23.46
N ILE A 273 -4.30 0.09 22.42
CA ILE A 273 -5.07 1.32 22.21
C ILE A 273 -5.98 1.61 23.41
N MET A 274 -6.74 0.61 23.87
CA MET A 274 -7.64 0.77 25.02
C MET A 274 -6.89 1.03 26.32
N ARG A 275 -5.78 0.32 26.58
CA ARG A 275 -4.91 0.57 27.76
C ARG A 275 -4.32 1.98 27.73
N ALA A 276 -3.88 2.46 26.56
CA ALA A 276 -3.36 3.81 26.39
C ALA A 276 -4.43 4.88 26.66
N HIS A 277 -5.66 4.66 26.19
CA HIS A 277 -6.82 5.49 26.51
C HIS A 277 -7.10 5.50 28.02
N LEU A 278 -7.23 4.32 28.65
CA LEU A 278 -7.51 4.19 30.09
C LEU A 278 -6.47 4.90 30.95
N LYS A 279 -5.18 4.68 30.67
CA LYS A 279 -4.07 5.34 31.38
C LYS A 279 -4.15 6.87 31.33
N ARG A 280 -4.67 7.43 30.23
CA ARG A 280 -4.83 8.89 30.06
C ARG A 280 -6.08 9.43 30.76
N THR A 281 -7.14 8.62 30.89
CA THR A 281 -8.37 9.01 31.57
C THR A 281 -8.34 8.83 33.09
N THR A 282 -7.54 7.90 33.59
CA THR A 282 -7.39 7.62 35.03
C THR A 282 -5.94 7.94 35.45
N PRO A 283 -5.57 9.22 35.63
CA PRO A 283 -4.27 9.54 36.22
C PRO A 283 -4.21 8.95 37.63
N ASP A 284 -3.11 8.25 37.95
CA ASP A 284 -2.88 7.58 39.23
C ASP A 284 -3.29 8.49 40.40
N THR A 285 -4.25 8.00 41.19
CA THR A 285 -4.73 8.63 42.43
C THR A 285 -3.94 8.10 43.63
#